data_AF-A0A957ZP18-F1
#
_entry.id   AF-A0A957ZP18-F1
#
_cell.length_a   1.000
_cell.length_b   1.000
_cell.length_c   1.000
_cell.angle_alpha   90.00
_cell.angle_beta   90.00
_cell.angle_gamma   90.00
#
_symmetry.space_group_name_H-M   'P 1'
#
loop_
_entity.id
_entity.type
_entity.pdbx_description
1 polymer ?
#
loop_
_entity_poly.entity_id
_entity_poly.type
_entity_poly.pdbx_seq_one_letter_code
_entity_poly.pdbx_strand_id
1 'polypeptide(L)'
;MHRLQISLTQAQYEFLKSEAFVSGQSMAAVLRDLLDEIILRRQAEILDSDPIWQAVGIGHDIPGPTDVSRNVDKYLYGEPLESTTPNSRLAAVAEESNEYSTD
;
A
#
# COMPACT_ATOMS: atom_id res chain seq x y z
N MET A 1 17.58 9.23 10.20
CA MET A 1 18.36 10.11 9.31
C MET A 1 19.77 9.55 9.20
N HIS A 2 20.23 9.22 8.00
CA HIS A 2 21.54 8.62 7.77
C HIS A 2 22.52 9.66 7.22
N ARG A 3 23.80 9.57 7.59
CA ARG A 3 24.85 10.47 7.09
C ARG A 3 25.55 9.82 5.90
N LEU A 4 25.52 10.51 4.76
CA LEU A 4 26.24 10.11 3.55
C LEU A 4 27.24 11.21 3.17
N GLN A 5 28.46 10.83 2.77
CA GLN A 5 29.42 11.73 2.15
C GLN A 5 29.53 11.35 0.67
N ILE A 6 29.24 12.29 -0.21
CA ILE A 6 29.30 12.11 -1.66
C ILE A 6 30.24 13.14 -2.27
N SER A 7 30.97 12.72 -3.30
CA SER A 7 31.75 13.63 -4.14
C SER A 7 30.88 14.08 -5.30
N LEU A 8 30.81 15.39 -5.53
CA LEU A 8 30.05 15.98 -6.63
C LEU A 8 31.01 16.47 -7.71
N THR A 9 30.54 16.46 -8.95
CA THR A 9 31.25 17.15 -10.03
C THR A 9 31.12 18.66 -9.88
N GLN A 10 32.03 19.42 -10.51
CA GLN A 10 31.98 20.89 -10.47
C GLN A 10 30.62 21.43 -10.97
N ALA A 11 30.11 20.87 -12.07
CA ALA A 11 28.82 21.28 -12.64
C ALA A 11 27.64 21.03 -11.68
N GLN A 12 27.64 19.90 -10.98
CA GLN A 12 26.59 19.58 -9.99
C GLN A 12 26.65 20.53 -8.79
N TYR A 13 27.86 20.86 -8.33
CA TYR A 13 28.04 21.80 -7.23
C TYR A 13 27.55 23.21 -7.61
N GLU A 14 27.89 23.69 -8.82
CA GLU A 14 27.44 25.00 -9.31
C GLU A 14 25.92 25.07 -9.45
N PHE A 15 25.31 24.02 -10.02
CA PHE A 15 23.85 23.90 -10.11
C PHE A 15 23.17 23.97 -8.73
N LEU A 16 23.65 23.16 -7.77
CA LEU A 16 23.08 23.19 -6.42
C LEU A 16 23.26 24.55 -5.74
N LYS A 17 24.35 25.26 -6.06
CA LYS A 17 24.63 26.58 -5.50
C LYS A 17 23.71 27.64 -6.08
N SER A 18 23.47 27.61 -7.40
CA SER A 18 22.51 28.53 -8.03
C SER A 18 21.10 28.29 -7.53
N GLU A 19 20.68 27.02 -7.45
CA GLU A 19 19.35 26.67 -6.96
C GLU A 19 19.16 27.05 -5.49
N ALA A 20 20.13 26.78 -4.62
CA ALA A 20 20.09 27.19 -3.22
C ALA A 20 20.00 28.72 -3.07
N PHE A 21 20.68 29.48 -3.95
CA PHE A 21 20.59 30.94 -3.95
C PHE A 21 19.22 31.44 -4.38
N VAL A 22 18.62 30.82 -5.40
CA VAL A 22 17.30 31.19 -5.92
C VAL A 22 16.18 30.81 -4.94
N SER A 23 16.24 29.62 -4.36
CA SER A 23 15.21 29.12 -3.43
C SER A 23 15.34 29.66 -2.01
N GLY A 24 16.50 30.26 -1.67
CA GLY A 24 16.81 30.69 -0.30
C GLY A 24 17.01 29.54 0.68
N GLN A 25 17.17 28.30 0.18
CA GLN A 25 17.37 27.12 0.99
C GLN A 25 18.86 26.73 1.08
N SER A 26 19.20 25.82 1.99
CA SER A 26 20.54 25.20 1.98
C SER A 26 20.70 24.22 0.81
N MET A 27 21.92 24.03 0.31
CA MET A 27 22.21 23.07 -0.76
C MET A 27 21.76 21.63 -0.38
N ALA A 28 21.83 21.28 0.90
CA ALA A 28 21.37 19.98 1.40
C ALA A 28 19.84 19.86 1.46
N ALA A 29 19.10 20.96 1.56
CA ALA A 29 17.65 20.95 1.41
C ALA A 29 17.28 20.76 -0.06
N VAL A 30 17.87 21.56 -0.96
CA VAL A 30 17.66 21.42 -2.41
C VAL A 30 17.97 20.00 -2.90
N LEU A 31 19.09 19.42 -2.46
CA LEU A 31 19.45 18.05 -2.82
C LEU A 31 18.42 17.01 -2.33
N ARG A 32 17.84 17.20 -1.14
CA ARG A 32 16.80 16.31 -0.62
C ARG A 32 15.52 16.44 -1.43
N ASP A 33 15.09 17.66 -1.71
CA ASP A 33 13.87 17.92 -2.49
C ASP A 33 13.97 17.30 -3.89
N LEU A 34 15.13 17.44 -4.56
CA LEU A 34 15.39 16.78 -5.85
C LEU A 34 15.40 15.25 -5.77
N LEU A 35 15.95 14.68 -4.70
CA LEU A 35 15.93 13.23 -4.49
C LEU A 35 14.51 12.72 -4.26
N ASP A 36 13.73 13.42 -3.44
CA ASP A 36 12.34 13.07 -3.15
C ASP A 36 11.49 13.12 -4.42
N GLU A 37 11.66 14.14 -5.27
CA GLU A 37 10.98 14.24 -6.56
C GLU A 37 11.30 13.04 -7.48
N ILE A 38 12.57 12.67 -7.60
CA ILE A 38 13.00 11.53 -8.43
C ILE A 38 12.43 10.21 -7.88
N ILE A 39 12.44 10.04 -6.55
CA ILE A 39 11.89 8.83 -5.91
C ILE A 39 10.39 8.73 -6.19
N LEU A 40 9.64 9.82 -6.02
CA LEU A 40 8.21 9.86 -6.30
C LEU A 40 7.91 9.56 -7.76
N ARG A 41 8.65 10.17 -8.69
CA ARG A 41 8.49 9.91 -10.13
C ARG A 41 8.75 8.44 -10.46
N ARG A 42 9.83 7.85 -9.93
CA ARG A 42 10.13 6.42 -10.14
C ARG A 42 9.08 5.50 -9.53
N GLN A 43 8.56 5.83 -8.35
CA GLN A 43 7.49 5.04 -7.74
C GLN A 43 6.23 5.08 -8.60
N ALA A 44 5.86 6.25 -9.12
CA ALA A 44 4.74 6.39 -10.04
C ALA A 44 4.95 5.57 -11.33
N GLU A 45 6.14 5.61 -11.93
CA GLU A 45 6.47 4.79 -13.11
C GLU A 45 6.39 3.28 -12.82
N ILE A 46 6.86 2.84 -11.64
CA ILE A 46 6.77 1.44 -11.22
C ILE A 46 5.30 1.04 -11.06
N LEU A 47 4.50 1.86 -10.39
CA LEU A 47 3.06 1.63 -10.21
C LEU A 47 2.34 1.58 -11.56
N ASP A 48 2.61 2.50 -12.48
CA ASP A 48 2.03 2.47 -13.83
C ASP A 48 2.44 1.22 -14.62
N SER A 49 3.64 0.67 -14.36
CA SER A 49 4.13 -0.55 -15.01
C SER A 49 3.70 -1.85 -14.33
N ASP A 50 3.12 -1.79 -13.13
CA ASP A 50 2.73 -2.98 -12.37
C ASP A 50 1.40 -3.55 -12.91
N PRO A 51 1.38 -4.78 -13.46
CA PRO A 51 0.18 -5.41 -13.98
C PRO A 51 -0.94 -5.56 -12.93
N ILE A 52 -0.58 -5.70 -11.65
CA ILE A 52 -1.54 -5.78 -10.54
C ILE A 52 -2.15 -4.40 -10.28
N TRP A 53 -1.34 -3.34 -10.35
CA TRP A 53 -1.82 -1.97 -10.17
C TRP A 53 -2.75 -1.53 -11.31
N GLN A 54 -2.44 -1.93 -12.55
CA GLN A 54 -3.33 -1.74 -13.70
C GLN A 54 -4.67 -2.50 -13.57
N ALA A 55 -4.73 -3.54 -12.72
CA ALA A 55 -5.97 -4.28 -12.46
C ALA A 55 -6.87 -3.61 -11.42
N VAL A 56 -6.34 -2.65 -10.64
CA VAL A 56 -7.11 -1.89 -9.67
C VAL A 56 -8.08 -0.96 -10.41
N GLY A 57 -9.38 -1.16 -10.18
CA GLY A 57 -10.44 -0.33 -10.78
C GLY A 57 -11.15 -0.97 -11.99
N ILE A 58 -10.70 -2.11 -12.51
CA ILE A 58 -11.43 -2.86 -13.57
C ILE A 58 -12.86 -3.21 -13.13
N GLY A 59 -13.09 -3.37 -11.83
CA GLY A 59 -14.41 -3.62 -11.25
C GLY A 59 -15.22 -2.38 -10.87
N HIS A 60 -14.71 -1.17 -11.05
CA HIS A 60 -15.36 0.05 -10.57
C HIS A 60 -16.63 0.40 -11.35
N ASP A 61 -16.62 0.15 -12.66
CA ASP A 61 -17.75 0.43 -13.55
C ASP A 61 -18.74 -0.75 -13.67
N ILE A 62 -18.52 -1.82 -12.90
CA ILE A 62 -19.45 -2.95 -12.87
C ILE A 62 -20.67 -2.54 -12.02
N PRO A 63 -21.90 -2.62 -12.57
CA PRO A 63 -23.09 -2.28 -11.80
C PRO A 63 -23.22 -3.21 -10.59
N GLY A 64 -23.14 -2.63 -9.39
CA GLY A 64 -23.20 -3.36 -8.13
C GLY A 64 -23.07 -2.45 -6.91
N PRO A 65 -23.27 -2.99 -5.70
CA PRO A 65 -23.09 -2.22 -4.47
C PRO A 65 -21.62 -1.79 -4.31
N THR A 66 -21.39 -0.56 -3.87
CA THR A 66 -20.04 0.02 -3.74
C THR A 66 -19.38 -0.28 -2.39
N ASP A 67 -20.13 -0.88 -1.46
CA ASP A 67 -19.73 -1.14 -0.07
C ASP A 67 -19.50 -2.63 0.22
N VAL A 68 -19.36 -3.47 -0.83
CA VAL A 68 -19.21 -4.93 -0.69
C VAL A 68 -17.97 -5.29 0.14
N SER A 69 -16.90 -4.50 0.06
CA SER A 69 -15.69 -4.69 0.86
C SER A 69 -15.86 -4.35 2.34
N ARG A 70 -16.82 -3.48 2.68
CA ARG A 70 -17.11 -3.07 4.07
C ARG A 70 -18.19 -3.93 4.71
N ASN A 71 -19.13 -4.43 3.92
CA ASN A 71 -20.29 -5.17 4.39
C ASN A 71 -20.31 -6.59 3.80
N VAL A 72 -19.16 -7.26 3.83
CA VAL A 72 -18.96 -8.60 3.26
C VAL A 72 -20.02 -9.58 3.77
N ASP A 73 -20.25 -9.62 5.08
CA ASP A 73 -21.16 -10.57 5.71
C ASP A 73 -22.61 -10.39 5.25
N LYS A 74 -23.05 -9.13 5.06
CA LYS A 74 -24.37 -8.81 4.52
C LYS A 74 -24.55 -9.39 3.12
N TYR A 75 -23.54 -9.30 2.27
CA TYR A 75 -23.65 -9.74 0.88
C TYR A 75 -23.41 -11.24 0.70
N LEU A 76 -22.63 -11.89 1.58
CA LEU A 76 -22.41 -13.33 1.56
C LEU A 76 -23.53 -14.11 2.26
N TYR A 77 -24.06 -13.60 3.36
CA TYR A 77 -24.97 -14.35 4.24
C TYR A 77 -26.37 -13.73 4.36
N GLY A 78 -26.60 -12.54 3.79
CA GLY A 78 -27.91 -11.87 3.73
C GLY A 78 -28.32 -11.17 5.03
N GLU A 79 -28.24 -11.87 6.16
CA GLU A 79 -28.66 -11.40 7.49
C GLU A 79 -27.45 -11.27 8.45
N PRO A 80 -27.46 -10.33 9.42
CA PRO A 80 -26.45 -10.28 10.47
C PRO A 80 -26.47 -11.59 11.26
N LEU A 81 -25.30 -12.17 11.50
CA LEU A 81 -25.13 -13.41 12.27
C LEU A 81 -25.64 -13.35 13.73
N GLU A 82 -26.18 -12.21 14.18
CA GLU A 82 -26.62 -11.99 15.57
C GLU A 82 -27.94 -12.68 15.95
N SER A 83 -28.66 -13.34 15.03
CA SER A 83 -29.93 -14.02 15.38
C SER A 83 -29.97 -15.53 15.12
N THR A 84 -28.90 -16.13 14.60
CA THR A 84 -28.91 -17.58 14.36
C THR A 84 -28.41 -18.31 15.60
N THR A 85 -29.35 -18.82 16.41
CA THR A 85 -29.09 -19.95 17.33
C THR A 85 -28.12 -20.93 16.68
N PRO A 86 -27.07 -21.39 17.39
CA PRO A 86 -25.95 -22.10 16.80
C PRO A 86 -26.47 -23.28 15.98
N ASN A 87 -26.17 -23.24 14.68
CA ASN A 87 -26.54 -24.30 13.75
C ASN A 87 -25.80 -25.57 14.14
N SER A 88 -26.51 -26.53 14.72
CA SER A 88 -25.96 -27.78 15.30
C SER A 88 -25.16 -28.63 14.31
N ARG A 89 -25.22 -28.34 13.00
CA ARG A 89 -24.38 -28.98 11.98
C ARG A 89 -22.93 -28.48 11.93
N LEU A 90 -22.63 -27.24 12.35
CA LEU A 90 -21.24 -26.74 12.37
C LEU A 90 -20.47 -27.23 13.61
N ALA A 91 -21.17 -27.54 14.70
CA ALA A 91 -20.56 -28.12 15.90
C ALA A 91 -19.99 -29.53 15.65
N ALA A 92 -20.64 -30.32 14.78
CA ALA A 92 -20.20 -31.69 14.49
C ALA A 92 -18.85 -31.77 13.76
N VAL A 93 -18.43 -30.71 13.04
CA VAL A 93 -17.14 -30.71 12.32
C VAL A 93 -15.98 -30.30 13.25
N ALA A 94 -16.26 -29.60 14.35
CA ALA A 94 -15.23 -29.14 15.28
C ALA A 94 -14.76 -30.22 16.26
N GLU A 95 -15.55 -31.27 16.51
CA GLU A 95 -15.22 -32.31 17.50
C GLU A 95 -14.33 -33.46 16.95
N GLU A 96 -14.13 -33.57 15.64
CA GLU A 96 -13.39 -34.70 15.03
C GLU A 96 -11.85 -34.53 14.98
N SER A 97 -11.30 -33.42 15.49
CA SER A 97 -9.86 -33.13 15.35
C SER A 97 -9.04 -33.23 16.65
N ASN A 98 -9.42 -34.14 17.56
CA ASN A 98 -8.67 -34.38 18.81
C ASN A 98 -8.04 -35.77 18.90
N GLU A 99 -7.42 -36.25 17.82
CA GLU A 99 -6.44 -37.35 17.87
C GLU A 99 -5.02 -36.82 17.59
N TYR A 100 -4.44 -36.18 18.60
CA TYR A 100 -3.00 -36.22 18.81
C TYR A 100 -2.76 -36.72 20.24
N SER A 101 -2.74 -38.05 20.38
CA SER A 101 -2.25 -38.73 21.56
C SER A 101 -0.72 -38.62 21.55
N THR A 102 -0.16 -37.85 22.48
CA THR A 102 1.22 -37.98 22.92
C THR A 102 1.40 -39.33 23.61
N ASP A 103 2.24 -40.18 23.06
CA ASP A 103 3.11 -41.13 23.77
C ASP A 103 4.44 -41.25 23.01
#